data_AF-A0A3N0E2T4-F1
#
_entry.id   AF-A0A3N0E2T4-F1
#
_cell.length_a   1.000
_cell.length_b   1.000
_cell.length_c   1.000
_cell.angle_alpha   90.00
_cell.angle_beta   90.00
_cell.angle_gamma   90.00
#
_symmetry.space_group_name_H-M   'P 1'
#
loop_
_entity.id
_entity.type
_entity.pdbx_description
1 polymer ?
#
loop_
_entity_poly.entity_id
_entity_poly.type
_entity_poly.pdbx_seq_one_letter_code
_entity_poly.pdbx_strand_id
1 'polypeptide(L)'
;MAIPPLPVAVYDIRVARTHGIIGVLANEDVACWVDKCYRGAGGTVMVPFRGSWENLSAGQRPLNRSHAKIRALGEQAVATLKHWRLLDKLRCSPAWTTVLVRAILTLHLTNSIPKMKRAQ
;
A
#
# COMPACT_ATOMS: atom_id res chain seq x y z
N MET A 1 -24.65 -19.07 14.22
CA MET A 1 -25.37 -18.06 13.41
C MET A 1 -24.42 -17.55 12.35
N ALA A 2 -24.70 -17.77 11.06
CA ALA A 2 -23.85 -17.31 9.97
C ALA A 2 -24.27 -15.89 9.55
N ILE A 3 -23.32 -14.97 9.53
CA ILE A 3 -23.53 -13.60 9.05
C ILE A 3 -23.46 -13.64 7.51
N PRO A 4 -24.43 -13.09 6.77
CA PRO A 4 -24.36 -13.02 5.32
C PRO A 4 -23.12 -12.22 4.87
N PRO A 5 -22.47 -12.58 3.76
CA PRO A 5 -21.25 -11.90 3.32
C PRO A 5 -21.57 -10.43 3.00
N LEU A 6 -21.09 -9.53 3.86
CA LEU A 6 -21.18 -8.10 3.65
C LEU A 6 -20.09 -7.66 2.64
N PRO A 7 -20.31 -6.57 1.88
CA PRO A 7 -19.32 -6.06 0.94
C PRO A 7 -17.97 -5.84 1.62
N VAL A 8 -16.90 -6.40 1.04
CA VAL A 8 -15.51 -6.38 1.56
C VAL A 8 -15.05 -5.00 2.02
N ALA A 9 -15.50 -3.92 1.36
CA ALA A 9 -15.13 -2.54 1.67
C ALA A 9 -15.52 -2.08 3.10
N VAL A 10 -16.53 -2.70 3.71
CA VAL A 10 -16.96 -2.37 5.07
C VAL A 10 -16.16 -3.16 6.13
N TYR A 11 -15.37 -4.15 5.72
CA TYR A 11 -14.53 -4.93 6.64
C TYR A 11 -13.29 -4.13 7.06
N ASP A 12 -12.51 -3.58 6.12
CA ASP A 12 -11.19 -3.02 6.40
C ASP A 12 -11.21 -1.85 7.40
N ILE A 13 -12.09 -0.86 7.21
CA ILE A 13 -12.17 0.28 8.13
C ILE A 13 -12.71 -0.11 9.51
N ARG A 14 -13.67 -1.06 9.57
CA ARG A 14 -14.21 -1.54 10.85
C ARG A 14 -13.16 -2.33 11.62
N VAL A 15 -12.42 -3.18 10.93
CA VAL A 15 -11.31 -3.94 11.51
C VAL A 15 -10.21 -2.99 11.99
N ALA A 16 -9.82 -2.01 11.19
CA ALA A 16 -8.81 -1.01 11.58
C ALA A 16 -9.22 -0.20 12.82
N ARG A 17 -10.51 0.15 12.95
CA ARG A 17 -11.06 0.75 14.17
C ARG A 17 -11.06 -0.21 15.36
N THR A 18 -11.51 -1.45 15.14
CA THR A 18 -11.56 -2.49 16.18
C THR A 18 -10.19 -2.77 16.78
N HIS A 19 -9.15 -2.73 15.95
CA HIS A 19 -7.75 -2.90 16.38
C HIS A 19 -7.04 -1.59 16.76
N GLY A 20 -7.76 -0.46 16.82
CA GLY A 20 -7.20 0.82 17.26
C GLY A 20 -6.15 1.43 16.33
N ILE A 21 -5.95 0.89 15.12
CA ILE A 21 -4.87 1.30 14.20
C ILE A 21 -4.98 2.79 13.85
N ILE A 22 -6.19 3.25 13.56
CA ILE A 22 -6.42 4.67 13.20
C ILE A 22 -6.14 5.59 14.40
N GLY A 23 -6.49 5.15 15.62
CA GLY A 23 -6.23 5.91 16.84
C GLY A 23 -4.74 6.02 17.13
N VAL A 24 -3.99 4.93 16.97
CA VAL A 24 -2.52 4.94 17.11
C VAL A 24 -1.87 5.87 16.09
N LEU A 25 -2.25 5.78 14.82
CA LEU A 25 -1.72 6.67 13.78
C LEU A 25 -2.02 8.15 14.04
N ALA A 26 -3.17 8.46 14.64
CA ALA A 26 -3.53 9.82 15.01
C ALA A 26 -2.76 10.31 16.25
N ASN A 27 -2.61 9.45 17.27
CA ASN A 27 -1.86 9.79 18.49
C ASN A 27 -0.37 10.04 18.22
N GLU A 28 0.22 9.29 17.29
CA GLU A 28 1.62 9.40 16.90
C GLU A 28 1.86 10.43 15.78
N ASP A 29 0.83 11.18 15.37
CA ASP A 29 0.85 12.14 14.25
C ASP A 29 1.44 11.55 12.93
N VAL A 30 1.23 10.25 12.71
CA VAL A 30 1.77 9.55 11.54
C VAL A 30 0.80 9.71 10.38
N ALA A 31 1.13 10.63 9.46
CA ALA A 31 0.42 10.80 8.21
C ALA A 31 0.51 9.54 7.33
N CYS A 32 -0.63 8.94 6.99
CA CYS A 32 -0.70 7.69 6.24
C CYS A 32 -1.63 7.78 5.03
N TRP A 33 -1.16 7.36 3.86
CA TRP A 33 -1.98 7.21 2.66
C TRP A 33 -2.62 5.81 2.61
N VAL A 34 -3.92 5.75 2.34
CA VAL A 34 -4.70 4.50 2.34
C VAL A 34 -5.62 4.39 1.13
N ASP A 35 -6.02 3.15 0.82
CA ASP A 35 -6.98 2.90 -0.25
C ASP A 35 -8.38 3.44 0.09
N LYS A 36 -9.21 3.59 -0.95
CA LYS A 36 -10.57 4.13 -0.92
C LYS A 36 -11.50 3.42 0.08
N CYS A 37 -11.22 2.18 0.48
CA CYS A 37 -12.01 1.45 1.48
C CYS A 37 -11.88 2.03 2.90
N TYR A 38 -10.84 2.81 3.19
CA TYR A 38 -10.63 3.49 4.47
C TYR A 38 -11.34 4.85 4.57
N ARG A 39 -12.30 5.11 3.67
CA ARG A 39 -13.06 6.36 3.71
C ARG A 39 -13.79 6.52 5.05
N GLY A 40 -13.61 7.69 5.66
CA GLY A 40 -14.19 7.98 6.97
C GLY A 40 -13.27 7.58 8.13
N ALA A 41 -12.03 7.13 7.87
CA ALA A 41 -11.05 6.87 8.91
C ALA A 41 -10.81 8.11 9.78
N GLY A 42 -10.66 9.29 9.15
CA GLY A 42 -10.40 10.55 9.85
C GLY A 42 -8.96 10.63 10.40
N GLY A 43 -8.67 11.70 11.16
CA GLY A 43 -7.34 11.93 11.75
C GLY A 43 -6.26 12.18 10.70
N THR A 44 -5.11 11.55 10.89
CA THR A 44 -3.92 11.63 10.02
C THR A 44 -3.98 10.74 8.77
N VAL A 45 -5.09 10.01 8.60
CA VAL A 45 -5.29 9.05 7.51
C VAL A 45 -5.85 9.76 6.26
N MET A 46 -5.04 9.80 5.20
CA MET A 46 -5.36 10.45 3.93
C MET A 46 -5.94 9.44 2.93
N VAL A 47 -7.15 9.73 2.46
CA VAL A 47 -7.89 8.91 1.48
C VAL A 47 -8.04 9.73 0.19
N PRO A 48 -7.87 9.12 -1.01
CA PRO A 48 -8.04 9.83 -2.27
C PRO A 48 -9.47 10.34 -2.47
N PHE A 49 -9.59 11.52 -3.10
CA PHE A 49 -10.86 12.15 -3.43
C PHE A 49 -11.65 11.32 -4.47
N ARG A 50 -12.96 11.22 -4.29
CA ARG A 50 -13.85 10.47 -5.21
C ARG A 50 -14.49 11.43 -6.22
N GLY A 51 -14.63 10.98 -7.47
CA GLY A 51 -15.36 11.69 -8.53
C GLY A 51 -14.88 11.28 -9.91
N SER A 52 -15.63 11.63 -10.96
CA SER A 52 -15.05 11.69 -12.32
C SER A 52 -13.87 12.66 -12.26
N TRP A 53 -12.83 12.40 -13.05
CA TRP A 53 -11.68 13.29 -13.15
C TRP A 53 -12.11 14.73 -13.46
N GLU A 54 -13.12 14.90 -14.29
CA GLU A 54 -13.72 16.19 -14.68
C GLU A 54 -14.29 16.96 -13.48
N ASN A 55 -14.85 16.25 -12.50
CA ASN A 55 -15.52 16.82 -11.33
C ASN A 55 -14.57 17.06 -10.14
N LEU A 56 -13.30 16.66 -10.24
CA LEU A 56 -12.29 16.95 -9.22
C LEU A 56 -11.73 18.36 -9.39
N SER A 57 -11.57 19.08 -8.27
CA SER A 57 -10.98 20.41 -8.29
C SER A 57 -9.51 20.40 -8.73
N ALA A 58 -9.01 21.56 -9.16
CA ALA A 58 -7.62 21.74 -9.56
C ALA A 58 -6.61 21.35 -8.46
N GLY A 59 -6.99 21.46 -7.17
CA GLY A 59 -6.16 21.02 -6.05
C GLY A 59 -6.28 19.51 -5.72
N GLN A 60 -7.42 18.89 -6.01
CA GLN A 60 -7.67 17.47 -5.71
C GLN A 60 -7.01 16.54 -6.74
N ARG A 61 -6.95 16.94 -8.01
CA ARG A 61 -6.36 16.13 -9.09
C ARG A 61 -4.87 15.81 -8.85
N PRO A 62 -4.00 16.78 -8.51
CA PRO A 62 -2.60 16.51 -8.20
C PRO A 62 -2.42 15.55 -7.00
N LEU A 63 -3.20 15.74 -5.93
CA LEU A 63 -3.15 14.87 -4.75
C LEU A 63 -3.50 13.42 -5.10
N ASN A 64 -4.58 13.22 -5.86
CA ASN A 64 -4.97 11.90 -6.35
C ASN A 64 -3.92 11.28 -7.29
N ARG A 65 -3.27 12.09 -8.13
CA ARG A 65 -2.20 11.62 -9.02
C ARG A 65 -0.97 11.17 -8.23
N SER A 66 -0.54 11.93 -7.24
CA SER A 66 0.56 11.56 -6.34
C SER A 66 0.25 10.28 -5.59
N HIS A 67 -0.96 10.16 -5.05
CA HIS A 67 -1.41 8.94 -4.37
C HIS A 67 -1.42 7.73 -5.32
N ALA A 68 -1.95 7.88 -6.54
CA ALA A 68 -1.97 6.82 -7.54
C ALA A 68 -0.55 6.37 -7.94
N LYS A 69 0.42 7.29 -8.01
CA LYS A 69 1.82 6.96 -8.30
C LYS A 69 2.44 6.08 -7.21
N ILE A 70 2.18 6.39 -5.93
CA ILE A 70 2.64 5.57 -4.81
C ILE A 70 1.99 4.18 -4.86
N ARG A 71 0.68 4.13 -5.07
CA ARG A 71 -0.07 2.86 -5.21
C ARG A 71 0.46 2.00 -6.34
N ALA A 72 0.69 2.59 -7.52
CA ALA A 72 1.18 1.89 -8.70
C ALA A 72 2.50 1.16 -8.45
N LEU A 73 3.42 1.74 -7.65
CA LEU A 73 4.67 1.08 -7.28
C LEU A 73 4.43 -0.19 -6.44
N GLY A 74 3.54 -0.11 -5.45
CA GLY A 74 3.17 -1.26 -4.62
C GLY A 74 2.46 -2.35 -5.43
N GLU A 75 1.51 -1.96 -6.29
CA GLU A 75 0.80 -2.89 -7.17
C GLU A 75 1.73 -3.53 -8.19
N GLN A 76 2.65 -2.77 -8.77
CA GLN A 76 3.68 -3.29 -9.67
C GLN A 76 4.56 -4.31 -8.96
N ALA A 77 5.05 -4.00 -7.75
CA ALA A 77 5.84 -4.95 -6.97
C ALA A 77 5.07 -6.25 -6.71
N VAL A 78 3.81 -6.16 -6.27
CA VAL A 78 2.96 -7.35 -6.05
C VAL A 78 2.70 -8.10 -7.35
N ALA A 79 2.46 -7.40 -8.46
CA ALA A 79 2.25 -8.02 -9.78
C ALA A 79 3.52 -8.74 -10.26
N THR A 80 4.70 -8.15 -10.08
CA THR A 80 5.99 -8.79 -10.38
C THR A 80 6.19 -10.05 -9.54
N LEU A 81 5.90 -9.99 -8.24
CA LEU A 81 6.02 -11.15 -7.35
C LEU A 81 5.06 -12.29 -7.75
N LYS A 82 3.82 -11.97 -8.10
CA LYS A 82 2.84 -12.94 -8.63
C LYS A 82 3.29 -13.51 -9.98
N HIS A 83 3.84 -12.67 -10.86
CA HIS A 83 4.30 -13.09 -12.17
C HIS A 83 5.43 -14.12 -12.09
N TRP A 84 6.36 -13.99 -11.14
CA TRP A 84 7.48 -14.92 -11.02
C TRP A 84 7.07 -16.33 -10.58
N ARG A 85 5.84 -16.54 -10.09
CA ARG A 85 5.34 -17.81 -9.51
C ARG A 85 6.26 -18.41 -8.43
N LEU A 86 7.28 -17.65 -8.01
CA LEU A 86 8.29 -18.04 -7.04
C LEU A 86 7.65 -18.17 -5.67
N LEU A 87 6.74 -17.24 -5.36
CA LEU A 87 5.96 -17.27 -4.13
C LEU A 87 4.86 -18.35 -4.14
N ASP A 88 4.37 -18.78 -5.31
CA ASP A 88 3.33 -19.82 -5.40
C ASP A 88 3.80 -21.18 -4.87
N LYS A 89 5.12 -21.43 -4.93
CA LYS A 89 5.74 -22.65 -4.41
C LYS A 89 6.30 -22.50 -2.99
N LEU A 90 6.29 -21.29 -2.45
CA LEU A 90 6.95 -20.94 -1.19
C LEU A 90 6.02 -21.27 -0.01
N ARG A 91 6.05 -22.54 0.43
CA ARG A 91 5.31 -23.03 1.60
C ARG A 91 6.11 -22.88 2.91
N CYS A 92 6.82 -21.76 3.05
CA CYS A 92 7.65 -21.49 4.23
C CYS A 92 6.95 -20.58 5.24
N SER A 93 7.55 -20.42 6.42
CA SER A 93 7.04 -19.48 7.42
C SER A 93 7.03 -18.02 6.89
N PRO A 94 6.05 -17.19 7.30
CA PRO A 94 5.96 -15.78 6.87
C PRO A 94 7.23 -14.96 7.17
N ALA A 95 7.93 -15.31 8.25
CA ALA A 95 9.20 -14.70 8.61
C ALA A 95 10.28 -14.92 7.53
N TRP A 96 10.41 -16.16 7.04
CA TRP A 96 11.36 -16.50 5.98
C TRP A 96 11.00 -15.85 4.64
N THR A 97 9.71 -15.82 4.30
CA THR A 97 9.23 -15.12 3.09
C THR A 97 9.58 -13.63 3.13
N THR A 98 9.44 -12.99 4.29
CA THR A 98 9.78 -11.57 4.47
C THR A 98 11.27 -11.30 4.24
N VAL A 99 12.14 -12.16 4.79
CA VAL A 99 13.60 -12.06 4.59
C VAL A 99 13.95 -12.21 3.10
N LEU A 100 13.36 -13.21 2.43
CA LEU A 100 13.63 -13.49 1.02
C LEU A 100 13.15 -12.35 0.09
N VAL A 101 11.97 -11.80 0.34
CA VAL A 101 11.45 -10.64 -0.42
C VAL A 101 12.34 -9.41 -0.20
N ARG A 102 12.80 -9.15 1.03
CA ARG A 102 13.76 -8.06 1.31
C ARG A 102 15.06 -8.24 0.55
N ALA A 103 15.64 -9.44 0.56
CA ALA A 103 16.86 -9.73 -0.16
C ALA A 103 16.71 -9.51 -1.68
N ILE A 104 15.60 -9.95 -2.28
CA ILE A 104 15.33 -9.73 -3.71
C ILE A 104 15.17 -8.23 -4.01
N LEU A 105 14.44 -7.49 -3.17
CA LEU A 105 14.28 -6.04 -3.32
C LEU A 105 15.63 -5.32 -3.23
N THR A 106 16.47 -5.65 -2.26
CA THR A 106 17.82 -5.07 -2.11
C THR A 106 18.68 -5.35 -3.35
N LEU A 107 18.65 -6.59 -3.87
CA LEU A 107 19.38 -6.95 -5.08
C LEU A 107 18.89 -6.17 -6.30
N HIS A 108 17.57 -6.06 -6.47
CA HIS A 108 16.97 -5.35 -7.59
C HIS A 108 17.34 -3.86 -7.55
N LEU A 109 17.21 -3.22 -6.39
CA LEU A 109 17.58 -1.81 -6.19
C LEU A 109 19.07 -1.58 -6.45
N THR A 110 19.94 -2.49 -6.00
CA THR A 110 21.39 -2.37 -6.22
C THR A 110 21.78 -2.55 -7.68
N ASN A 111 21.06 -3.39 -8.43
CA ASN A 111 21.24 -3.55 -9.87
C ASN A 111 20.64 -2.40 -10.69
N SER A 112 19.64 -1.69 -10.18
CA SER A 112 19.02 -0.54 -10.85
C SER A 112 19.72 0.80 -10.56
N ILE A 113 20.56 0.89 -9.53
CA ILE A 113 21.40 2.07 -9.28
C ILE A 113 22.54 2.06 -10.31
N PRO A 114 22.76 3.14 -11.10
CA PRO A 114 23.92 3.21 -11.98
C PRO A 114 25.17 3.12 -11.12
N LYS A 115 26.09 2.20 -11.45
CA LYS A 115 27.39 2.12 -10.78
C LYS A 115 28.07 3.48 -10.93
N MET A 116 28.09 4.28 -9.86
CA MET A 116 28.95 5.46 -9.81
C MET A 116 30.38 4.94 -9.95
N LYS A 117 30.99 5.20 -11.11
CA LYS A 117 32.41 4.93 -11.33
C LYS A 117 33.16 5.69 -10.25
N ARG A 118 33.89 4.97 -9.40
CA ARG A 118 34.85 5.59 -8.49
C ARG A 118 35.87 6.32 -9.37
N ALA A 119 35.97 7.63 -9.20
CA ALA A 119 37.05 8.41 -9.77
C ALA A 119 38.37 7.85 -9.20
N GLN A 120 39.28 7.50 -10.12
CA GLN A 120 40.69 7.24 -9.79
C GLN A 120 41.40 8.57 -9.60
#